data_AF-A0A9J6EQ08-F1
#
_entry.id   AF-A0A9J6EQ08-F1
#
_cell.length_a   1.000
_cell.length_b   1.000
_cell.length_c   1.000
_cell.angle_alpha   90.00
_cell.angle_beta   90.00
_cell.angle_gamma   90.00
#
_symmetry.space_group_name_H-M   'P 1'
#
loop_
_entity.id
_entity.type
_entity.pdbx_description
1 polymer ?
#
loop_
_entity_poly.entity_id
_entity_poly.type
_entity_poly.pdbx_seq_one_letter_code
_entity_poly.pdbx_strand_id
1 'polypeptide(L)'
;MASLLQWPLLPRKQHVHGSARATKRAAFRNPTRHLIEARQENPLSRGAERLLRHPKAHGVPMAVATSTTPALFDLKMSQHRDLVTLFQHVVCTGGCAKVKRGKVHPDIFLVAAAIFDEKPPPGKVEWASDAVHIY
;
A
#
# COMPACT_ATOMS: atom_id res chain seq x y z
N MET A 1 10.03 -37.36 -15.04
CA MET A 1 9.38 -37.86 -13.82
C MET A 1 10.33 -37.63 -12.64
N ALA A 2 9.77 -37.32 -11.47
CA ALA A 2 10.34 -36.53 -10.38
C ALA A 2 11.69 -37.00 -9.80
N SER A 3 12.56 -36.02 -9.54
CA SER A 3 13.73 -36.14 -8.66
C SER A 3 13.33 -35.65 -7.27
N LEU A 4 13.32 -36.56 -6.29
CA LEU A 4 13.11 -36.29 -4.87
C LEU A 4 14.48 -36.11 -4.21
N LEU A 5 14.94 -34.87 -4.08
CA LEU A 5 16.10 -34.52 -3.26
C LEU A 5 15.63 -34.03 -1.89
N GLN A 6 15.86 -34.96 -0.94
CA GLN A 6 15.96 -34.89 0.50
C GLN A 6 16.20 -33.50 1.14
N TRP A 7 15.29 -33.11 2.04
CA TRP A 7 15.38 -31.94 2.91
C TRP A 7 16.20 -32.25 4.18
N PRO A 8 17.13 -31.38 4.64
CA PRO A 8 17.92 -31.64 5.84
C PRO A 8 17.09 -31.42 7.12
N LEU A 9 17.24 -32.37 8.04
CA LEU A 9 16.60 -32.44 9.35
C LEU A 9 16.99 -31.23 10.22
N LEU A 10 16.02 -30.42 10.63
CA LEU A 10 16.19 -29.42 11.69
C LEU A 10 16.15 -30.09 13.08
N PRO A 11 16.95 -29.63 14.06
CA PRO A 11 17.04 -30.26 15.36
C PRO A 11 15.75 -30.08 16.18
N ARG A 12 15.30 -31.17 16.82
CA ARG A 12 14.18 -31.20 17.76
C ARG A 12 14.44 -30.20 18.90
N LYS A 13 13.56 -29.20 19.06
CA LYS A 13 13.57 -28.34 20.25
C LYS A 13 13.20 -29.17 21.49
N GLN A 14 14.12 -29.20 22.44
CA GLN A 14 13.91 -29.77 23.76
C GLN A 14 12.95 -28.86 24.55
N HIS A 15 12.00 -29.48 25.24
CA HIS A 15 11.06 -28.81 26.13
C HIS A 15 11.79 -28.32 27.37
N VAL A 16 11.79 -27.01 27.61
CA VAL A 16 12.13 -26.42 28.90
C VAL A 16 10.84 -25.91 29.53
N HIS A 17 10.46 -26.51 30.66
CA HIS A 17 9.33 -26.09 31.49
C HIS A 17 9.70 -24.78 32.20
N GLY A 18 9.07 -23.68 31.79
CA GLY A 18 9.17 -22.38 32.45
C GLY A 18 7.81 -21.71 32.47
N SER A 19 7.23 -21.58 33.66
CA SER A 19 5.92 -20.96 33.86
C SER A 19 5.98 -19.47 33.56
N ALA A 20 5.20 -19.00 32.58
CA ALA A 20 4.78 -17.62 32.50
C ALA A 20 3.44 -17.59 31.78
N ARG A 21 2.36 -17.47 32.56
CA ARG A 21 1.01 -17.23 32.06
C ARG A 21 0.94 -15.78 31.57
N ALA A 22 1.68 -15.47 30.50
CA ALA A 22 1.60 -14.20 29.80
C ALA A 22 0.27 -14.19 29.04
N THR A 23 -0.64 -13.36 29.53
CA THR A 23 -1.98 -13.20 28.98
C THR A 23 -1.92 -12.89 27.48
N LYS A 24 -2.67 -13.65 26.66
CA LYS A 24 -2.96 -13.34 25.24
C LYS A 24 -3.61 -11.95 25.03
N ARG A 25 -3.78 -11.16 26.09
CA ARG A 25 -4.41 -9.85 26.16
C ARG A 25 -3.42 -8.69 25.93
N ALA A 26 -2.11 -8.95 25.87
CA ALA A 26 -1.10 -7.92 25.60
C ALA A 26 -0.80 -7.71 24.10
N ALA A 27 -1.19 -8.65 23.22
CA ALA A 27 -0.93 -8.58 21.79
C ALA A 27 -1.84 -7.59 21.02
N PHE A 28 -2.84 -7.01 21.68
CA PHE A 28 -3.80 -6.08 21.08
C PHE A 28 -3.46 -4.61 21.38
N ARG A 29 -2.18 -4.27 21.64
CA ARG A 29 -1.79 -2.89 21.99
C ARG A 29 -1.19 -2.07 20.85
N ASN A 30 -0.78 -2.66 19.74
CA ASN A 30 -0.37 -1.87 18.58
C ASN A 30 -0.26 -2.75 17.32
N PRO A 31 -1.27 -2.83 16.45
CA PRO A 31 -1.23 -3.67 15.25
C PRO A 31 -0.17 -3.23 14.24
N THR A 32 0.46 -2.07 14.42
CA THR A 32 1.38 -1.47 13.44
C THR A 32 2.86 -1.70 13.75
N ARG A 33 3.22 -2.08 14.99
CA ARG A 33 4.63 -2.06 15.44
C ARG A 33 5.49 -3.12 14.74
N HIS A 34 4.94 -4.31 14.52
CA HIS A 34 5.64 -5.39 13.84
C HIS A 34 5.81 -5.15 12.33
N LEU A 35 4.99 -4.27 11.73
CA LEU A 35 5.13 -3.87 10.32
C LEU A 35 6.18 -2.76 10.13
N ILE A 36 6.48 -1.97 11.17
CA ILE A 36 7.54 -0.96 11.14
C ILE A 36 8.92 -1.61 11.26
N GLU A 37 9.02 -2.68 12.05
CA GLU A 37 10.29 -3.39 12.31
C GLU A 37 10.67 -4.35 11.18
N ALA A 38 9.69 -4.91 10.46
CA ALA A 38 9.93 -5.62 9.21
C ALA A 38 10.05 -4.62 8.05
N ARG A 39 11.24 -4.05 7.86
CA ARG A 39 11.57 -3.31 6.64
C ARG A 39 11.52 -4.27 5.45
N GLN A 40 10.31 -4.50 4.92
CA GLN A 40 10.17 -5.26 3.68
C GLN A 40 10.80 -4.45 2.58
N GLU A 41 11.74 -5.06 1.86
CA GLU A 41 12.14 -4.52 0.56
C GLU A 41 10.87 -4.37 -0.28
N ASN A 42 10.60 -3.15 -0.72
CA ASN A 42 9.45 -2.83 -1.54
C ASN A 42 9.93 -2.48 -2.94
N PRO A 43 10.39 -3.46 -3.75
CA PRO A 43 10.86 -3.17 -5.10
C PRO A 43 9.71 -2.69 -5.98
N LEU A 44 9.99 -1.71 -6.84
CA LEU A 44 9.03 -1.25 -7.84
C LEU A 44 8.75 -2.36 -8.85
N SER A 45 7.48 -2.46 -9.28
CA SER A 45 7.12 -3.36 -10.38
C SER A 45 7.78 -2.91 -11.68
N ARG A 46 8.16 -3.88 -12.53
CA ARG A 46 8.85 -3.61 -13.79
C ARG A 46 7.98 -2.70 -14.67
N GLY A 47 8.53 -1.54 -15.02
CA GLY A 47 7.87 -0.56 -15.89
C GLY A 47 7.00 0.48 -15.17
N ALA A 48 6.78 0.37 -13.85
CA ALA A 48 6.00 1.35 -13.09
C ALA A 48 6.58 2.77 -13.20
N GLU A 49 7.90 2.90 -13.07
CA GLU A 49 8.56 4.20 -13.19
C GLU A 49 8.34 4.84 -14.57
N ARG A 50 8.46 4.06 -15.65
CA ARG A 50 8.19 4.55 -17.01
C ARG A 50 6.75 5.01 -17.17
N LEU A 51 5.82 4.25 -16.59
CA LEU A 51 4.38 4.56 -16.62
C LEU A 51 4.05 5.84 -15.84
N LEU A 52 4.79 6.18 -14.79
CA LEU A 52 4.56 7.42 -14.04
C LEU A 52 5.26 8.63 -14.69
N ARG A 53 6.47 8.44 -15.20
CA ARG A 53 7.25 9.55 -15.78
C ARG A 53 6.71 9.99 -17.15
N HIS A 54 6.18 9.07 -17.96
CA HIS A 54 5.69 9.40 -19.30
C HIS A 54 4.47 10.36 -19.28
N PRO A 55 3.36 10.08 -18.59
CA PRO A 55 2.23 11.01 -18.48
C PRO A 55 2.63 12.34 -17.84
N LYS A 56 3.52 12.31 -16.84
CA LYS A 56 4.07 13.53 -16.23
C LYS A 56 4.79 14.41 -17.24
N ALA A 57 5.62 13.83 -18.11
CA ALA A 57 6.31 14.54 -19.17
C ALA A 57 5.34 15.14 -20.21
N HIS A 58 4.17 14.52 -20.38
CA HIS A 58 3.08 15.03 -21.22
C HIS A 58 2.09 15.96 -20.49
N GLY A 59 2.39 16.36 -19.25
CA GLY A 59 1.56 17.29 -18.50
C GLY A 59 0.24 16.71 -18.00
N VAL A 60 0.07 15.38 -18.00
CA VAL A 60 -1.15 14.73 -17.51
C VAL A 60 -1.23 14.85 -15.98
N PRO A 61 -2.31 15.40 -15.41
CA PRO A 61 -2.50 15.45 -13.97
C PRO A 61 -2.65 14.06 -13.35
N MET A 62 -1.99 13.81 -12.23
CA MET A 62 -2.00 12.50 -11.57
C MET A 62 -2.17 12.64 -10.06
N ALA A 63 -2.95 11.73 -9.48
CA ALA A 63 -3.13 11.60 -8.04
C ALA A 63 -3.04 10.14 -7.60
N VAL A 64 -2.61 9.91 -6.37
CA VAL A 64 -2.66 8.59 -5.73
C VAL A 64 -3.96 8.46 -4.95
N ALA A 65 -4.68 7.35 -5.11
CA ALA A 65 -5.83 6.98 -4.30
C ALA A 65 -5.57 5.63 -3.61
N THR A 66 -5.35 5.65 -2.29
CA THR A 66 -4.95 4.45 -1.52
C THR A 66 -5.78 4.21 -0.26
N SER A 67 -6.14 2.95 0.00
CA SER A 67 -6.81 2.52 1.25
C SER A 67 -5.82 2.27 2.40
N THR A 68 -4.72 3.01 2.40
CA THR A 68 -3.71 3.02 3.46
C THR A 68 -3.83 4.35 4.21
N THR A 69 -3.56 4.37 5.52
CA THR A 69 -3.50 5.63 6.29
C THR A 69 -2.28 6.47 5.89
N PRO A 70 -2.28 7.79 6.11
CA PRO A 70 -1.13 8.65 5.78
C PRO A 70 0.20 8.14 6.38
N ALA A 71 0.20 7.75 7.65
CA ALA A 71 1.40 7.23 8.32
C ALA A 71 1.98 5.96 7.66
N LEU A 72 1.13 5.01 7.26
CA LEU A 72 1.59 3.82 6.55
C LEU A 72 1.95 4.12 5.09
N PHE A 73 1.29 5.09 4.46
CA PHE A 73 1.65 5.53 3.11
C PHE A 73 3.08 6.10 3.11
N ASP A 74 3.39 6.99 4.05
CA ASP A 74 4.73 7.55 4.23
C ASP A 74 5.78 6.48 4.47
N LEU A 75 5.44 5.46 5.26
CA LEU A 75 6.32 4.31 5.50
C LEU A 75 6.57 3.53 4.20
N LYS A 76 5.51 3.15 3.46
CA LYS A 76 5.58 2.38 2.21
C LYS A 76 6.32 3.11 1.09
N MET A 77 6.20 4.44 1.05
CA MET A 77 6.79 5.30 0.02
C MET A 77 8.13 5.91 0.45
N SER A 78 8.64 5.57 1.63
CA SER A 78 9.92 6.10 2.14
C SER A 78 11.10 5.83 1.20
N GLN A 79 11.09 4.72 0.46
CA GLN A 79 12.12 4.37 -0.52
C GLN A 79 11.87 4.93 -1.93
N HIS A 80 10.68 5.49 -2.19
CA HIS A 80 10.22 5.92 -3.53
C HIS A 80 9.71 7.36 -3.50
N ARG A 81 10.33 8.20 -2.66
CA ARG A 81 9.89 9.59 -2.45
C ARG A 81 9.94 10.40 -3.74
N ASP A 82 10.90 10.13 -4.61
CA ASP A 82 11.02 10.74 -5.93
C ASP A 82 9.78 10.47 -6.81
N LEU A 83 9.22 9.26 -6.76
CA LEU A 83 7.98 8.93 -7.49
C LEU A 83 6.76 9.63 -6.92
N VAL A 84 6.69 9.80 -5.59
CA VAL A 84 5.59 10.55 -4.96
C VAL A 84 5.53 11.99 -5.48
N THR A 85 6.67 12.61 -5.80
CA THR A 85 6.71 13.98 -6.35
C THR A 85 6.10 14.12 -7.75
N LEU A 86 5.89 13.01 -8.46
CA LEU A 86 5.27 13.04 -9.78
C LEU A 86 3.77 13.35 -9.68
N PHE A 87 3.13 12.97 -8.57
CA PHE A 87 1.72 13.18 -8.30
C PHE A 87 1.47 14.55 -7.67
N GLN A 88 0.37 15.20 -8.06
CA GLN A 88 -0.06 16.47 -7.46
C GLN A 88 -0.76 16.26 -6.12
N HIS A 89 -1.47 15.14 -6.00
CA HIS A 89 -2.26 14.85 -4.81
C HIS A 89 -2.11 13.40 -4.39
N VAL A 90 -2.17 13.19 -3.08
CA VAL A 90 -2.24 11.86 -2.46
C VAL A 90 -3.49 11.83 -1.58
N VAL A 91 -4.40 10.93 -1.89
CA VAL A 91 -5.64 10.70 -1.15
C VAL A 91 -5.54 9.35 -0.45
N CYS A 92 -5.48 9.41 0.87
CA CYS A 92 -5.41 8.26 1.77
C CYS A 92 -6.74 8.10 2.53
N THR A 93 -7.17 6.87 2.76
CA THR A 93 -8.24 6.62 3.75
C THR A 93 -7.83 7.10 5.14
N GLY A 94 -8.71 7.81 5.83
CA GLY A 94 -8.41 8.42 7.14
C GLY A 94 -7.51 9.67 7.07
N GLY A 95 -7.05 10.07 5.88
CA GLY A 95 -6.35 11.35 5.66
C GLY A 95 -7.27 12.49 5.19
N CYS A 96 -8.49 12.17 4.73
CA CYS A 96 -9.47 13.15 4.28
C CYS A 96 -10.86 12.82 4.84
N ALA A 97 -11.52 13.79 5.49
CA ALA A 97 -12.86 13.61 6.04
C ALA A 97 -13.93 13.29 4.97
N LYS A 98 -13.67 13.63 3.71
CA LYS A 98 -14.56 13.31 2.58
C LYS A 98 -14.50 11.82 2.18
N VAL A 99 -13.44 11.11 2.53
CA VAL A 99 -13.28 9.66 2.27
C VAL A 99 -13.83 8.89 3.46
N LYS A 100 -15.14 8.62 3.44
CA LYS A 100 -15.81 7.88 4.53
C LYS A 100 -15.53 6.39 4.48
N ARG A 101 -15.40 5.84 3.27
CA ARG A 101 -15.17 4.42 3.02
C ARG A 101 -13.99 4.25 2.09
N GLY A 102 -13.10 3.32 2.41
CA GLY A 102 -12.03 2.91 1.50
C GLY A 102 -12.57 2.07 0.35
N LYS A 103 -11.66 1.58 -0.50
CA LYS A 103 -11.99 0.55 -1.49
C LYS A 103 -12.65 -0.63 -0.75
N VAL A 104 -13.67 -1.27 -1.30
CA VAL A 104 -14.14 -1.18 -2.70
C VAL A 104 -14.96 0.08 -3.00
N HIS A 105 -15.51 0.83 -2.04
CA HIS A 105 -16.36 1.98 -2.34
C HIS A 105 -15.71 3.07 -3.22
N PRO A 106 -16.52 3.78 -4.06
CA PRO A 106 -16.00 4.75 -5.02
C PRO A 106 -15.54 6.06 -4.37
N ASP A 107 -15.88 6.29 -3.09
CA ASP A 107 -15.65 7.54 -2.36
C ASP A 107 -14.21 8.07 -2.53
N ILE A 108 -13.21 7.20 -2.47
CA ILE A 108 -11.80 7.60 -2.59
C ILE A 108 -11.43 8.08 -4.01
N PHE A 109 -12.00 7.47 -5.04
CA PHE A 109 -11.79 7.84 -6.43
C PHE A 109 -12.50 9.16 -6.75
N LEU A 110 -13.73 9.33 -6.25
CA LEU A 110 -14.48 10.57 -6.40
C LEU A 110 -13.78 11.75 -5.71
N VAL A 111 -13.25 11.54 -4.51
CA VAL A 111 -12.47 12.57 -3.81
C VAL A 111 -11.17 12.88 -4.56
N ALA A 112 -10.48 11.87 -5.09
CA ALA A 112 -9.26 12.07 -5.87
C ALA A 112 -9.51 12.81 -7.19
N ALA A 113 -10.64 12.58 -7.87
CA ALA A 113 -11.00 13.33 -9.06
C ALA A 113 -11.42 14.77 -8.75
N ALA A 114 -12.09 14.99 -7.63
CA ALA A 114 -12.64 16.30 -7.25
C ALA A 114 -11.62 17.28 -6.64
N ILE A 115 -10.40 16.84 -6.34
CA ILE A 115 -9.36 17.71 -5.75
C ILE A 115 -8.62 18.54 -6.80
N PHE A 116 -8.67 18.14 -8.07
CA PHE A 116 -8.10 18.92 -9.17
C PHE A 116 -8.97 20.13 -9.47
N ASP A 117 -8.34 21.30 -9.64
CA ASP A 117 -9.03 22.56 -9.95
C ASP A 117 -9.78 22.45 -11.28
N GLU A 118 -9.13 21.88 -12.29
CA GLU A 118 -9.75 21.53 -13.56
C GLU A 118 -10.34 20.12 -13.46
N LYS A 119 -11.66 20.04 -13.28
CA LYS A 119 -12.35 18.75 -13.23
C LYS A 119 -12.22 18.06 -14.59
N PRO A 120 -11.72 16.82 -14.64
CA PRO A 120 -11.67 16.08 -15.89
C PRO A 120 -13.10 15.91 -16.43
N PRO A 121 -13.31 16.05 -17.75
CA PRO A 121 -14.60 15.74 -18.36
C PRO A 121 -15.05 14.32 -18.00
N PRO A 122 -16.37 14.07 -17.83
CA PRO A 122 -16.88 12.72 -17.63
C PRO A 122 -16.35 11.78 -18.73
N GLY A 123 -15.76 10.65 -18.33
CA GLY A 123 -15.17 9.67 -19.26
C GLY A 123 -13.71 9.93 -19.67
N LYS A 124 -13.06 11.00 -19.18
CA LYS A 124 -11.61 11.27 -19.38
C LYS A 124 -10.79 11.06 -18.09
N VAL A 125 -11.16 10.06 -17.30
CA VAL A 125 -10.40 9.66 -16.11
C VAL A 125 -9.98 8.22 -16.29
N GLU A 126 -8.68 7.96 -16.19
CA GLU A 126 -8.11 6.62 -16.25
C GLU A 126 -7.69 6.17 -14.86
N TRP A 127 -8.10 4.96 -14.46
CA TRP A 127 -7.74 4.35 -13.19
C TRP A 127 -6.80 3.16 -13.44
N ALA A 128 -5.61 3.21 -12.85
CA ALA A 128 -4.69 2.07 -12.82
C ALA A 128 -4.72 1.42 -11.43
N SER A 129 -5.09 0.13 -11.35
CA SER A 129 -5.00 -0.66 -10.12
C SER A 129 -4.66 -2.11 -10.46
N ASP A 130 -3.96 -2.77 -9.54
CA ASP A 130 -3.76 -4.22 -9.49
C ASP A 130 -4.95 -4.99 -8.90
N ALA A 131 -5.84 -4.30 -8.19
CA ALA A 131 -7.07 -4.85 -7.65
C ALA A 131 -8.05 -5.19 -8.77
N VAL A 132 -8.62 -6.40 -8.71
CA VAL A 132 -9.60 -6.94 -9.68
C VAL A 132 -10.89 -6.11 -9.74
N HIS A 133 -11.18 -5.34 -8.69
CA HIS A 133 -12.39 -4.52 -8.59
C HIS A 133 -12.05 -3.04 -8.47
N ILE A 134 -12.25 -2.33 -9.58
CA ILE A 134 -12.22 -0.87 -9.71
C ILE A 134 -13.59 -0.48 -10.29
N TYR A 135 -14.21 0.57 -9.78
CA TYR A 135 -15.59 0.98 -10.15
C TYR A 135 -15.61 1.86 -11.38
#